data_AF-A0ABD5BAS1-F1
#
_entry.id   AF-A0ABD5BAS1-F1
#
_cell.length_a   1.000
_cell.length_b   1.000
_cell.length_c   1.000
_cell.angle_alpha   90.00
_cell.angle_beta   90.00
_cell.angle_gamma   90.00
#
_symmetry.space_group_name_H-M   'P 1'
#
loop_
_entity.id
_entity.type
_entity.pdbx_description
1 polymer ?
#
loop_
_entity_poly.entity_id
_entity_poly.type
_entity_poly.pdbx_seq_one_letter_code
_entity_poly.pdbx_strand_id
1 'polypeptide(L)'
;MKKKLNGVFQVNIEDVVKLAMDNGVTFIPVFRQFFPFFYDNLMEVNPNMTNEEFKLCALLKLGFTTKDIAEYNHLAVRTVQGRKNRLRKSFNIPSDTDLYIWIENF
;
A
#
# COMPACT_ATOMS: atom_id res chain seq x y z
N MET A 1 15.34 -36.14 11.09
CA MET A 1 14.22 -35.55 11.85
C MET A 1 14.37 -34.02 11.86
N LYS A 2 13.83 -33.32 10.86
CA LYS A 2 13.63 -31.86 10.90
C LYS A 2 12.15 -31.65 10.62
N LYS A 3 11.39 -31.31 11.66
CA LYS A 3 9.96 -31.06 11.59
C LYS A 3 9.72 -29.93 10.59
N LYS A 4 8.82 -30.18 9.63
CA LYS A 4 8.22 -29.17 8.77
C LYS A 4 7.72 -28.02 9.66
N LEU A 5 8.26 -26.82 9.47
CA LEU A 5 7.63 -25.59 9.93
C LEU A 5 6.47 -25.28 8.99
N ASN A 6 5.45 -26.14 8.98
CA ASN A 6 4.15 -25.87 8.35
C ASN A 6 3.26 -25.18 9.40
N GLY A 7 3.74 -24.08 9.96
CA GLY A 7 2.86 -23.10 10.58
C GLY A 7 2.53 -22.10 9.49
N VAL A 8 1.43 -22.29 8.77
CA VAL A 8 0.90 -21.24 7.90
C VAL A 8 0.54 -20.09 8.84
N PHE A 9 1.42 -19.08 8.92
CA PHE A 9 1.08 -17.84 9.60
C PHE A 9 -0.05 -17.23 8.78
N GLN A 10 -1.29 -17.46 9.19
CA GLN A 10 -2.44 -16.83 8.55
C GLN A 10 -2.41 -15.37 8.96
N VAL A 11 -1.77 -14.55 8.13
CA VAL A 11 -1.86 -13.08 8.25
C VAL A 11 -3.32 -12.72 8.01
N ASN A 12 -3.97 -12.16 9.02
CA ASN A 12 -5.31 -11.62 8.86
C ASN A 12 -5.23 -10.14 8.44
N ILE A 13 -6.32 -9.60 7.90
CA ILE A 13 -6.37 -8.21 7.42
C ILE A 13 -6.24 -7.19 8.56
N GLU A 14 -6.73 -7.52 9.75
CA GLU A 14 -6.71 -6.62 10.92
C GLU A 14 -5.27 -6.35 11.37
N ASP A 15 -4.39 -7.36 11.34
CA ASP A 15 -2.98 -7.25 11.65
C ASP A 15 -2.26 -6.37 10.62
N VAL A 16 -2.60 -6.51 9.33
CA VAL A 16 -2.03 -5.68 8.26
C VAL A 16 -2.43 -4.21 8.47
N VAL A 17 -3.70 -3.96 8.77
CA VAL A 17 -4.23 -2.61 9.03
C VAL A 17 -3.58 -2.01 10.27
N LYS A 18 -3.44 -2.78 11.36
CA LYS A 18 -2.78 -2.32 12.58
C LYS A 18 -1.32 -1.93 12.33
N LEU A 19 -0.58 -2.74 11.59
CA LEU A 19 0.80 -2.42 11.20
C LEU A 19 0.88 -1.13 10.36
N ALA A 20 -0.11 -0.89 9.50
CA ALA A 20 -0.21 0.36 8.74
C ALA A 20 -0.48 1.58 9.63
N MET A 21 -1.39 1.45 10.60
CA MET A 21 -1.72 2.49 11.58
C MET A 21 -0.53 2.84 12.49
N ASP A 22 0.23 1.83 12.90
CA ASP A 22 1.41 2.00 13.77
C ASP A 22 2.65 2.50 12.98
N ASN A 23 2.53 2.72 11.67
CA ASN A 23 3.65 3.01 10.77
C ASN A 23 4.81 2.00 10.94
N GLY A 24 4.45 0.74 11.17
CA GLY A 24 5.40 -0.32 11.53
C GLY A 24 6.32 -0.69 10.37
N VAL A 25 7.60 -0.91 10.65
CA VAL A 25 8.61 -1.31 9.65
C VAL A 25 8.27 -2.64 8.96
N THR A 26 7.48 -3.49 9.60
CA THR A 26 7.02 -4.79 9.09
C THR A 26 5.74 -4.69 8.25
N PHE A 27 5.12 -3.50 8.14
CA PHE A 27 3.91 -3.29 7.35
C PHE A 27 4.08 -3.81 5.92
N ILE A 28 5.09 -3.34 5.19
CA ILE A 28 5.30 -3.69 3.78
C ILE A 28 5.55 -5.20 3.56
N PRO A 29 6.47 -5.85 4.30
CA PRO A 29 6.64 -7.30 4.20
C PRO A 29 5.35 -8.10 4.44
N VAL A 30 4.58 -7.74 5.48
CA VAL A 30 3.35 -8.45 5.85
C VAL A 30 2.24 -8.17 4.83
N PHE A 31 2.11 -6.93 4.36
CA PHE A 31 1.19 -6.56 3.29
C PHE A 31 1.47 -7.36 2.02
N ARG A 32 2.74 -7.50 1.62
CA ARG A 32 3.11 -8.31 0.45
C ARG A 32 2.82 -9.79 0.60
N GLN A 33 2.83 -10.33 1.83
CA GLN A 33 2.39 -11.70 2.06
C GLN A 33 0.87 -11.85 1.90
N PHE A 34 0.10 -10.82 2.29
CA PHE A 34 -1.36 -10.82 2.18
C PHE A 34 -1.85 -10.54 0.74
N PHE A 35 -1.17 -9.64 0.02
CA PHE A 35 -1.44 -9.28 -1.37
C PHE A 35 -0.24 -9.63 -2.27
N PRO A 36 0.00 -10.93 -2.57
CA PRO A 36 1.24 -11.39 -3.20
C PRO A 36 1.48 -10.83 -4.61
N PHE A 37 0.42 -10.57 -5.38
CA PHE A 37 0.52 -10.09 -6.76
C PHE A 37 0.50 -8.57 -6.90
N PHE A 38 0.13 -7.84 -5.85
CA PHE A 38 -0.12 -6.41 -5.93
C PHE A 38 1.12 -5.60 -6.30
N TYR A 39 2.29 -5.96 -5.75
CA TYR A 39 3.55 -5.30 -6.09
C TYR A 39 3.93 -5.54 -7.56
N ASP A 40 3.88 -6.79 -8.01
CA ASP A 40 4.29 -7.16 -9.36
C ASP A 40 3.35 -6.53 -10.40
N ASN A 41 2.04 -6.56 -10.17
CA ASN A 41 1.06 -5.91 -11.06
C ASN A 41 1.29 -4.39 -11.16
N LEU A 42 1.64 -3.71 -10.07
CA LEU A 42 1.98 -2.28 -10.11
C LEU A 42 3.29 -2.02 -10.87
N MET A 43 4.28 -2.91 -10.72
CA MET A 43 5.56 -2.81 -11.43
C MET A 43 5.42 -3.05 -12.93
N GLU A 44 4.44 -3.84 -13.37
CA GLU A 44 4.11 -3.99 -14.79
C GLU A 44 3.62 -2.66 -15.41
N VAL A 45 2.90 -1.85 -14.65
CA VAL A 45 2.41 -0.52 -15.09
C VAL A 45 3.49 0.54 -14.99
N ASN A 46 4.25 0.55 -13.89
CA ASN A 46 5.34 1.49 -13.67
C ASN A 46 6.57 0.77 -13.10
N PRO A 47 7.51 0.33 -13.96
CA PRO A 47 8.73 -0.36 -13.53
C PRO A 47 9.67 0.49 -12.66
N ASN A 48 9.48 1.81 -12.62
CA ASN A 48 10.29 2.73 -11.82
C ASN A 48 9.61 3.13 -10.50
N MET A 49 8.52 2.45 -10.11
CA MET A 49 7.81 2.73 -8.86
C MET A 49 8.75 2.66 -7.66
N THR A 50 8.75 3.73 -6.86
CA THR A 50 9.54 3.81 -5.64
C THR A 50 8.88 3.07 -4.47
N ASN A 51 9.66 2.71 -3.44
CA ASN A 51 9.11 2.10 -2.21
C ASN A 51 8.09 3.00 -1.50
N GLU A 52 8.26 4.33 -1.55
CA GLU A 52 7.32 5.28 -0.97
C GLU A 52 6.00 5.35 -1.75
N GLU A 53 6.05 5.25 -3.09
CA GLU A 53 4.86 5.12 -3.93
C GLU A 53 4.15 3.80 -3.67
N PHE A 54 4.90 2.69 -3.57
CA PHE A 54 4.34 1.40 -3.24
C PHE A 54 3.64 1.42 -1.87
N LYS A 55 4.27 2.01 -0.86
CA LYS A 55 3.67 2.19 0.47
C LYS A 55 2.38 2.99 0.40
N LEU A 56 2.34 4.05 -0.41
CA LEU A 56 1.12 4.82 -0.62
C LEU A 56 0.03 3.99 -1.30
N CYS A 57 0.35 3.22 -2.34
CA CYS A 57 -0.60 2.31 -2.99
C CYS A 57 -1.15 1.28 -2.01
N ALA A 58 -0.31 0.70 -1.17
CA ALA A 58 -0.72 -0.27 -0.15
C ALA A 58 -1.70 0.34 0.86
N LEU A 59 -1.43 1.57 1.34
CA LEU A 59 -2.35 2.29 2.23
C LEU A 59 -3.69 2.59 1.55
N LEU A 60 -3.67 2.99 0.27
CA LEU A 60 -4.88 3.22 -0.51
C LEU A 60 -5.68 1.92 -0.72
N LYS A 61 -5.00 0.80 -0.98
CA LYS A 61 -5.62 -0.53 -1.17
C LYS A 61 -6.34 -1.02 0.08
N LEU A 62 -5.84 -0.65 1.24
CA LEU A 62 -6.47 -0.91 2.54
C LEU A 62 -7.59 0.09 2.88
N GLY A 63 -7.88 1.05 2.00
CA GLY A 63 -8.97 2.01 2.19
C GLY A 63 -8.63 3.22 3.06
N PHE A 64 -7.36 3.44 3.42
CA PHE A 64 -6.99 4.58 4.26
C PHE A 64 -7.28 5.91 3.55
N THR A 65 -7.99 6.81 4.25
CA THR A 65 -8.28 8.12 3.72
C THR A 65 -7.03 9.02 3.74
N THR A 66 -7.09 10.14 3.03
CA THR A 66 -6.01 11.15 3.05
C THR A 66 -5.71 11.64 4.48
N LYS A 67 -6.73 11.68 5.36
CA LYS A 67 -6.59 12.08 6.76
C LYS A 67 -5.89 10.99 7.56
N ASP A 68 -6.31 9.74 7.42
CA ASP A 68 -5.72 8.60 8.12
C ASP A 68 -4.24 8.44 7.76
N ILE A 69 -3.91 8.52 6.46
CA ILE A 69 -2.51 8.45 6.00
C ILE A 69 -1.68 9.59 6.62
N ALA A 70 -2.24 10.80 6.70
CA ALA A 70 -1.57 11.95 7.27
C ALA A 70 -1.31 11.74 8.77
N GLU A 71 -2.33 11.29 9.50
CA GLU A 71 -2.26 11.01 10.94
C GLU A 71 -1.22 9.93 11.26
N TYR A 72 -1.35 8.74 10.67
CA TYR A 72 -0.50 7.59 10.99
C TYR A 72 0.93 7.72 10.48
N ASN A 73 1.18 8.57 9.48
CA ASN A 73 2.55 8.83 9.00
C ASN A 73 3.13 10.15 9.55
N HIS A 74 2.42 10.83 10.47
CA HIS A 74 2.83 12.13 11.02
C HIS A 74 3.16 13.18 9.94
N LEU A 75 2.34 13.23 8.89
CA LEU A 75 2.46 14.15 7.77
C LEU A 75 1.32 15.18 7.79
N ALA A 76 1.56 16.34 7.18
CA ALA A 76 0.46 17.25 6.86
C ALA A 76 -0.45 16.64 5.77
N VAL A 77 -1.76 16.85 5.87
CA VAL A 77 -2.75 16.41 4.85
C VAL A 77 -2.36 16.89 3.44
N ARG A 78 -1.88 18.13 3.31
CA ARG A 78 -1.41 18.68 2.02
C ARG A 78 -0.24 17.88 1.44
N THR A 79 0.65 17.36 2.28
CA THR A 79 1.76 16.50 1.84
C THR A 79 1.24 15.20 1.23
N VAL A 80 0.23 14.58 1.86
CA VAL A 80 -0.40 13.36 1.34
C VAL A 80 -1.11 13.64 0.01
N GLN A 81 -1.85 14.75 -0.10
CA GLN A 81 -2.47 15.17 -1.36
C GLN A 81 -1.41 15.35 -2.47
N GLY A 82 -0.29 16.00 -2.15
CA GLY A 82 0.83 16.15 -3.08
C GLY A 82 1.43 14.82 -3.52
N ARG A 83 1.57 13.85 -2.59
CA ARG A 83 2.01 12.48 -2.91
C ARG A 83 1.01 11.78 -3.83
N LYS A 84 -0.31 11.87 -3.58
CA LYS A 84 -1.36 11.32 -4.46
C LYS A 84 -1.31 11.94 -5.87
N ASN A 85 -1.07 13.24 -5.98
CA ASN A 85 -0.93 13.91 -7.28
C ASN A 85 0.32 13.45 -8.05
N ARG A 86 1.44 13.21 -7.36
CA ARG A 86 2.63 12.62 -7.98
C ARG A 86 2.38 11.18 -8.40
N LEU A 87 1.71 10.39 -7.58
CA LEU A 87 1.34 9.02 -7.89
C LEU A 87 0.51 8.95 -9.17
N ARG A 88 -0.51 9.82 -9.32
CA ARG A 88 -1.29 9.93 -10.56
C ARG A 88 -0.42 10.15 -11.79
N LYS A 89 0.57 11.05 -11.71
CA LYS A 89 1.50 11.28 -12.84
C LYS A 89 2.40 10.07 -13.10
N SER A 90 2.91 9.45 -12.04
CA SER A 90 3.81 8.30 -12.09
C SER A 90 3.17 7.09 -12.79
N PHE A 91 1.88 6.88 -12.56
CA PHE A 91 1.08 5.79 -13.15
C PHE A 91 0.19 6.23 -14.31
N ASN A 92 0.37 7.46 -14.81
CA ASN A 92 -0.44 8.06 -15.88
C ASN A 92 -1.96 7.92 -15.68
N ILE A 93 -2.42 8.14 -14.44
CA ILE A 93 -3.82 8.01 -14.04
C ILE A 93 -4.58 9.28 -14.44
N PRO A 94 -5.64 9.17 -15.27
CA PRO A 94 -6.47 10.31 -15.66
C PRO A 94 -7.09 11.05 -14.46
N SER A 95 -7.38 12.34 -14.62
CA SER A 95 -7.89 13.20 -13.55
C SER A 95 -9.35 12.90 -13.16
N ASP A 96 -10.13 12.36 -14.09
CA ASP A 96 -11.52 11.93 -13.90
C ASP A 96 -11.64 10.54 -13.27
N THR A 97 -10.54 9.80 -13.21
CA THR A 97 -10.48 8.47 -12.57
C THR A 97 -10.31 8.61 -11.07
N ASP A 98 -11.18 8.00 -10.27
CA ASP A 98 -11.00 7.90 -8.82
C ASP A 98 -9.79 7.01 -8.48
N LEU A 99 -8.92 7.51 -7.60
CA LEU A 99 -7.66 6.83 -7.29
C LEU A 99 -7.86 5.55 -6.47
N TYR A 100 -8.88 5.50 -5.61
CA TYR A 100 -9.19 4.30 -4.83
C TYR A 100 -9.75 3.22 -5.74
N ILE A 101 -10.70 3.59 -6.62
CA ILE A 101 -11.22 2.67 -7.65
C ILE A 101 -10.10 2.16 -8.55
N TRP A 102 -9.16 3.03 -8.95
CA TRP A 102 -8.02 2.60 -9.76
C TRP A 102 -7.16 1.55 -9.05
N ILE A 103 -6.84 1.77 -7.78
CA ILE A 103 -6.05 0.84 -6.94
C ILE A 103 -6.78 -0.49 -6.70
N GLU A 104 -8.11 -0.50 -6.64
CA GLU A 104 -8.88 -1.72 -6.40
C GLU A 104 -8.67 -2.78 -7.49
N ASN A 105 -8.28 -2.38 -8.71
CA ASN A 105 -8.03 -3.29 -9.84
C ASN A 105 -6.74 -4.12 -9.73
N PHE A 106 -5.91 -3.90 -8.72
CA PHE A 106 -4.64 -4.61 -8.48
C PHE A 106 -4.75 -5.59 -7.31
#